data_AF-A0A2T5DEV1-F1
#
_entry.id   AF-A0A2T5DEV1-F1
#
_cell.length_a   1.000
_cell.length_b   1.000
_cell.length_c   1.000
_cell.angle_alpha   90.00
_cell.angle_beta   90.00
_cell.angle_gamma   90.00
#
_symmetry.space_group_name_H-M   'P 1'
#
loop_
_entity.id
_entity.type
_entity.pdbx_description
1 polymer ?
#
loop_
_entity_poly.entity_id
_entity_poly.type
_entity_poly.pdbx_seq_one_letter_code
_entity_poly.pdbx_strand_id
1 'polypeptide(L)'
;MVQKYYDEFAKLPLDKMAQKMEDMTFLYNETRVPKKHYKKQLSVAVEEMIESSVEINLIETYYRTLEQLKKQNPKWLFQALVCLDSGVKPSAITPSEYQALELTYAKYSETKKAKTVSNEWLDLFEKIKEYGALYTLELEGNEDE
;
A
#
# COMPACT_ATOMS: atom_id res chain seq x y z
N MET A 1 26.21 27.59 16.42
CA MET A 1 25.34 26.60 15.75
C MET A 1 24.74 27.31 14.54
N VAL A 2 24.88 26.78 13.32
CA VAL A 2 24.38 27.45 12.10
C VAL A 2 22.87 27.32 12.05
N GLN A 3 22.17 28.46 11.96
CA GLN A 3 20.72 28.52 11.81
C GLN A 3 20.31 27.90 10.48
N LYS A 4 19.45 26.89 10.52
CA LYS A 4 18.95 26.23 9.31
C LYS A 4 17.65 26.89 8.86
N TYR A 5 17.37 26.86 7.56
CA TYR A 5 16.10 27.36 7.00
C TYR A 5 14.87 26.69 7.65
N TYR A 6 14.99 25.44 8.07
CA TYR A 6 13.97 24.72 8.87
C TYR A 6 13.57 25.48 10.14
N ASP A 7 14.55 26.03 10.87
CA ASP A 7 14.31 26.72 12.16
C ASP A 7 13.52 28.02 11.98
N GLU A 8 13.64 28.65 10.81
CA GLU A 8 12.86 29.84 10.44
C GLU A 8 11.47 29.45 9.92
N PHE A 9 11.41 28.41 9.08
CA PHE A 9 10.16 27.91 8.52
C PHE A 9 9.18 27.45 9.61
N ALA A 10 9.67 26.71 10.62
CA ALA A 10 8.87 26.21 11.73
C ALA A 10 8.21 27.31 12.58
N LYS A 11 8.73 28.54 12.54
CA LYS A 11 8.21 29.70 13.28
C LYS A 11 7.16 30.50 12.49
N LEU A 12 6.94 30.18 11.22
CA LEU A 12 6.01 30.92 10.37
C LEU A 12 4.55 30.65 10.77
N PRO A 13 3.64 31.63 10.63
CA PRO A 13 2.21 31.35 10.63
C PRO A 13 1.84 30.38 9.51
N LEU A 14 0.82 29.54 9.72
CA LEU A 14 0.38 28.51 8.78
C LEU A 14 0.17 29.03 7.35
N ASP A 15 -0.43 30.22 7.21
CA ASP A 15 -0.64 30.85 5.90
C ASP A 15 0.66 31.17 5.16
N LYS A 16 1.70 31.60 5.89
CA LYS A 16 3.04 31.87 5.34
C LYS A 16 3.79 30.57 5.06
N MET A 17 3.63 29.55 5.89
CA MET A 17 4.18 28.21 5.63
C MET A 17 3.64 27.65 4.31
N ALA A 18 2.31 27.68 4.13
CA ALA A 18 1.66 27.20 2.91
C ALA A 18 2.11 27.96 1.66
N GLN A 19 2.29 29.28 1.75
CA GLN A 19 2.84 30.07 0.63
C GLN A 19 4.27 29.66 0.31
N LYS A 20 5.12 29.48 1.33
CA LYS A 20 6.51 29.05 1.13
C LYS A 20 6.60 27.65 0.53
N MET A 21 5.67 26.76 0.84
CA MET A 21 5.58 25.44 0.21
C MET A 21 5.24 25.55 -1.28
N GLU A 22 4.25 26.38 -1.65
CA GLU A 22 3.95 26.67 -3.07
C GLU A 22 5.18 27.25 -3.79
N ASP A 23 5.88 28.21 -3.19
CA ASP A 23 7.09 28.80 -3.77
C ASP A 23 8.19 27.72 -3.95
N MET A 24 8.43 26.86 -2.95
CA MET A 24 9.41 25.78 -3.03
C MET A 24 9.04 24.74 -4.10
N THR A 25 7.76 24.42 -4.25
CA THR A 25 7.28 23.52 -5.30
C THR A 25 7.40 24.14 -6.68
N PHE A 26 7.18 25.44 -6.82
CA PHE A 26 7.44 26.16 -8.07
C PHE A 26 8.92 26.14 -8.46
N LEU A 27 9.84 26.20 -7.49
CA LEU A 27 11.26 26.05 -7.78
C LEU A 27 11.62 24.64 -8.30
N TYR A 28 10.77 23.64 -8.08
CA TYR A 28 10.87 22.33 -8.68
C TYR A 28 10.12 22.31 -10.02
N ASN A 29 10.85 22.59 -11.11
CA ASN A 29 10.35 22.54 -12.50
C ASN A 29 9.07 23.36 -12.74
N GLU A 30 8.93 24.52 -12.09
CA GLU A 30 7.77 25.40 -12.22
C GLU A 30 6.43 24.74 -11.85
N THR A 31 6.49 23.66 -11.05
CA THR A 31 5.30 22.91 -10.61
C THR A 31 4.42 23.78 -9.72
N ARG A 32 3.14 23.91 -10.08
CA ARG A 32 2.18 24.73 -9.32
C ARG A 32 1.23 23.86 -8.52
N VAL A 33 1.45 23.81 -7.22
CA VAL A 33 0.48 23.30 -6.25
C VAL A 33 -0.05 24.49 -5.45
N PRO A 34 -1.35 24.84 -5.56
CA PRO A 34 -1.87 26.06 -4.95
C PRO A 34 -1.69 26.10 -3.43
N LYS A 35 -1.33 27.26 -2.86
CA LYS A 35 -1.27 27.49 -1.40
C LYS A 35 -2.46 26.91 -0.63
N LYS A 36 -3.68 27.00 -1.18
CA LYS A 36 -4.90 26.48 -0.54
C LYS A 36 -4.79 24.98 -0.22
N HIS A 37 -4.13 24.20 -1.07
CA HIS A 37 -3.87 22.77 -0.85
C HIS A 37 -2.99 22.55 0.38
N TYR A 38 -1.81 23.19 0.44
CA TYR A 38 -0.90 23.08 1.58
C TYR A 38 -1.51 23.60 2.87
N LYS A 39 -2.23 24.73 2.80
CA LYS A 39 -2.95 25.28 3.94
C LYS A 39 -3.98 24.29 4.50
N LYS A 40 -4.73 23.60 3.64
CA LYS A 40 -5.66 22.55 4.05
C LYS A 40 -4.92 21.41 4.75
N GLN A 41 -3.85 20.88 4.16
CA GLN A 41 -3.06 19.78 4.73
C GLN A 41 -2.44 20.12 6.09
N LEU A 42 -1.84 21.32 6.22
CA LEU A 42 -1.23 21.78 7.48
C LEU A 42 -2.27 22.08 8.58
N SER A 43 -3.54 22.23 8.21
CA SER A 43 -4.63 22.48 9.15
C SER A 43 -5.34 21.20 9.60
N VAL A 44 -4.99 20.03 9.05
CA VAL A 44 -5.56 18.74 9.45
C VAL A 44 -5.25 18.50 10.92
N ALA A 45 -6.30 18.24 11.71
CA ALA A 45 -6.13 17.97 13.14
C ALA A 45 -5.41 16.63 13.34
N VAL A 46 -4.65 16.52 14.43
CA VAL A 46 -3.95 15.28 14.78
C VAL A 46 -4.92 14.09 14.89
N GLU A 47 -6.16 14.33 15.34
CA GLU A 47 -7.22 13.32 15.43
C GLU A 47 -7.61 12.73 14.06
N GLU A 48 -7.69 13.55 13.00
CA GLU A 48 -7.95 13.07 11.63
C GLU A 48 -6.75 12.27 11.05
N MET A 49 -5.53 12.54 11.54
CA MET A 49 -4.36 11.70 11.22
C MET A 49 -4.40 10.34 11.94
N ILE A 50 -5.08 10.24 13.09
CA ILE A 50 -5.23 8.99 13.84
C ILE A 50 -6.16 8.01 13.11
N GLU A 51 -7.20 8.47 12.40
CA GLU A 51 -8.10 7.58 11.66
C GLU A 51 -7.35 6.74 10.62
N SER A 52 -6.49 7.38 9.81
CA SER A 52 -5.58 6.67 8.89
C SER A 52 -4.57 5.76 9.64
N SER A 53 -4.20 6.10 10.88
CA SER A 53 -3.33 5.27 11.70
C SER A 53 -4.02 4.01 12.23
N VAL A 54 -5.33 4.06 12.52
CA VAL A 54 -6.09 2.88 13.01
C VAL A 54 -6.15 1.80 11.95
N GLU A 55 -6.47 2.15 10.70
CA GLU A 55 -6.52 1.17 9.59
C GLU A 55 -5.16 0.49 9.39
N ILE A 56 -4.06 1.25 9.42
CA ILE A 56 -2.71 0.71 9.31
C ILE A 56 -2.38 -0.22 10.49
N ASN A 57 -2.78 0.11 11.71
CA ASN A 57 -2.57 -0.75 12.88
C ASN A 57 -3.34 -2.08 12.76
N LEU A 58 -4.55 -2.05 12.19
CA LEU A 58 -5.31 -3.25 11.90
C LEU A 58 -4.61 -4.10 10.83
N ILE A 59 -4.18 -3.49 9.72
CA ILE A 59 -3.41 -4.16 8.66
C ILE A 59 -2.12 -4.78 9.23
N GLU A 60 -1.40 -4.06 10.09
CA GLU A 60 -0.21 -4.58 10.77
C GLU A 60 -0.51 -5.83 11.59
N THR A 61 -1.66 -5.84 12.29
CA THR A 61 -2.11 -7.01 13.05
C THR A 61 -2.31 -8.21 12.13
N TYR A 62 -3.03 -8.05 11.02
CA TYR A 62 -3.20 -9.10 10.02
C TYR A 62 -1.86 -9.56 9.43
N TYR A 63 -0.98 -8.63 9.09
CA TYR A 63 0.36 -8.92 8.57
C TYR A 63 1.16 -9.80 9.54
N ARG A 64 1.22 -9.43 10.83
CA ARG A 64 1.95 -10.20 11.86
C ARG A 64 1.38 -11.60 12.02
N THR A 65 0.06 -11.75 12.02
CA THR A 65 -0.60 -13.06 12.09
C THR A 65 -0.25 -13.92 10.87
N LEU A 66 -0.37 -13.38 9.66
CA LEU A 66 -0.06 -14.11 8.43
C LEU A 66 1.43 -14.46 8.33
N GLU A 67 2.32 -13.56 8.75
CA GLU A 67 3.77 -13.80 8.80
C GLU A 67 4.10 -14.95 9.76
N GLN A 68 3.48 -14.97 10.94
CA GLN A 68 3.65 -16.05 11.90
C GLN A 68 3.16 -17.40 11.34
N LEU A 69 1.97 -17.43 10.73
CA LEU A 69 1.43 -18.64 10.10
C LEU A 69 2.36 -19.15 8.99
N LYS A 70 2.90 -18.23 8.17
CA LYS A 70 3.86 -18.55 7.10
C LYS A 70 5.14 -19.19 7.64
N LYS A 71 5.67 -18.66 8.75
CA LYS A 71 6.88 -19.19 9.41
C LYS A 71 6.64 -20.57 10.03
N GLN A 72 5.46 -20.80 10.60
CA GLN A 72 5.13 -22.06 11.27
C GLN A 72 4.78 -23.17 10.27
N ASN A 73 3.88 -22.89 9.33
CA ASN A 73 3.46 -23.86 8.33
C ASN A 73 3.08 -23.17 7.00
N PRO A 74 4.04 -22.98 6.09
CA PRO A 74 3.80 -22.29 4.83
C PRO A 74 2.80 -23.04 3.93
N LYS A 75 2.74 -24.38 4.05
CA LYS A 75 1.80 -25.22 3.31
C LYS A 75 0.35 -24.93 3.71
N TRP A 76 0.06 -24.93 5.00
CA TRP A 76 -1.31 -24.69 5.48
C TRP A 76 -1.78 -23.29 5.18
N LEU A 77 -0.89 -22.29 5.34
CA LEU A 77 -1.23 -20.93 4.95
C LEU A 77 -1.57 -20.85 3.45
N PHE A 78 -0.74 -21.44 2.59
CA PHE A 78 -0.98 -21.46 1.15
C PHE A 78 -2.31 -22.15 0.80
N GLN A 79 -2.55 -23.35 1.31
CA GLN A 79 -3.76 -24.11 1.02
C GLN A 79 -5.02 -23.41 1.55
N ALA A 80 -4.93 -22.73 2.70
CA ALA A 80 -6.02 -21.91 3.23
C ALA A 80 -6.34 -20.71 2.33
N LEU A 81 -5.32 -20.02 1.80
CA LEU A 81 -5.51 -18.93 0.83
C LEU A 81 -6.16 -19.44 -0.47
N VAL A 82 -5.71 -20.59 -0.98
CA VAL A 82 -6.35 -21.22 -2.16
C VAL A 82 -7.83 -21.55 -1.88
N CYS A 83 -8.15 -22.08 -0.70
CA CYS A 83 -9.54 -22.36 -0.30
C CYS A 83 -10.39 -21.08 -0.25
N LEU A 84 -9.84 -19.98 0.27
CA LEU A 84 -10.53 -18.69 0.31
C LEU A 84 -10.86 -18.18 -1.10
N ASP A 85 -9.88 -18.16 -2.00
CA ASP A 85 -10.04 -17.59 -3.35
C ASP A 85 -10.87 -18.49 -4.27
N SER A 86 -10.80 -19.82 -4.11
CA SER A 86 -11.59 -20.77 -4.91
C SER A 86 -13.01 -21.01 -4.37
N GLY A 87 -13.31 -20.56 -3.15
CA GLY A 87 -14.57 -20.83 -2.45
C GLY A 87 -14.71 -22.25 -1.89
N VAL A 88 -13.67 -23.09 -2.01
CA VAL A 88 -13.64 -24.44 -1.42
C VAL A 88 -13.62 -24.34 0.10
N LYS A 89 -14.52 -25.04 0.78
CA LYS A 89 -14.59 -25.04 2.25
C LYS A 89 -13.81 -26.23 2.81
N PRO A 90 -12.79 -26.02 3.65
CA PRO A 90 -12.05 -27.12 4.26
C PRO A 90 -12.92 -28.10 5.06
N SER A 91 -14.02 -27.60 5.66
CA SER A 91 -14.98 -28.42 6.42
C SER A 91 -15.84 -29.36 5.56
N ALA A 92 -15.89 -29.15 4.25
CA ALA A 92 -16.67 -29.94 3.29
C ALA A 92 -15.83 -30.40 2.09
N ILE A 93 -14.51 -30.53 2.28
CA ILE A 93 -13.58 -30.80 1.20
C ILE A 93 -13.75 -32.24 0.66
N THR A 94 -13.82 -32.35 -0.65
CA THR A 94 -13.87 -33.64 -1.36
C THR A 94 -12.46 -34.22 -1.55
N PRO A 95 -12.33 -35.54 -1.80
CA PRO A 95 -11.02 -36.15 -2.09
C PRO A 95 -10.31 -35.52 -3.29
N SER A 96 -11.04 -35.12 -4.33
CA SER A 96 -10.48 -34.46 -5.51
C SER A 96 -9.93 -33.07 -5.20
N GLU A 97 -10.64 -32.27 -4.41
CA GLU A 97 -10.18 -30.94 -3.99
C GLU A 97 -8.96 -31.04 -3.07
N TYR A 98 -8.97 -32.00 -2.14
CA TYR A 98 -7.82 -32.25 -1.28
C TYR A 98 -6.58 -32.63 -2.10
N GLN A 99 -6.72 -33.55 -3.06
CA GLN A 99 -5.62 -33.92 -3.95
C GLN A 99 -5.14 -32.72 -4.79
N ALA A 100 -6.06 -31.87 -5.27
CA ALA A 100 -5.70 -30.65 -5.99
C ALA A 100 -4.90 -29.68 -5.12
N LEU A 101 -5.27 -29.48 -3.85
CA LEU A 101 -4.52 -28.65 -2.89
C LEU A 101 -3.09 -29.18 -2.68
N GLU A 102 -2.92 -30.49 -2.57
CA GLU A 102 -1.61 -31.11 -2.39
C GLU A 102 -0.69 -30.91 -3.60
N LEU A 103 -1.20 -31.21 -4.79
CA LEU A 103 -0.45 -31.08 -6.04
C LEU A 103 -0.12 -29.62 -6.38
N THR A 104 -1.03 -28.70 -6.07
CA THR A 104 -0.82 -27.26 -6.29
C THR A 104 0.27 -26.73 -5.36
N TYR A 105 0.25 -27.12 -4.08
CA TYR A 105 1.31 -26.73 -3.15
C TYR A 105 2.67 -27.30 -3.55
N ALA A 106 2.72 -28.55 -4.03
CA ALA A 106 3.98 -29.14 -4.52
C ALA A 106 4.61 -28.27 -5.61
N LYS A 107 3.85 -27.89 -6.64
CA LYS A 107 4.30 -26.98 -7.70
C LYS A 107 4.68 -25.58 -7.20
N TYR A 108 3.90 -25.03 -6.27
CA TYR A 108 4.19 -23.73 -5.66
C TYR A 108 5.52 -23.76 -4.91
N SER A 109 5.77 -24.81 -4.13
CA SER A 109 6.97 -24.95 -3.29
C SER A 109 8.27 -25.13 -4.11
N GLU A 110 8.17 -25.72 -5.30
CA GLU A 110 9.30 -25.84 -6.25
C GLU A 110 9.64 -24.49 -6.91
N THR A 111 8.68 -23.57 -6.97
CA THR A 111 8.84 -22.27 -7.59
C THR A 111 9.53 -21.30 -6.62
N LYS A 112 10.86 -21.21 -6.69
CA LYS A 112 11.72 -20.39 -5.79
C LYS A 112 11.36 -18.89 -5.68
N LYS A 113 10.49 -18.36 -6.56
CA LYS A 113 10.06 -16.96 -6.60
C LYS A 113 8.55 -16.78 -6.40
N ALA A 114 7.82 -17.81 -6.00
CA ALA A 114 6.37 -17.68 -5.85
C ALA A 114 6.04 -16.64 -4.76
N LYS A 115 5.35 -15.58 -5.16
CA LYS A 115 4.92 -14.50 -4.26
C LYS A 115 3.59 -14.88 -3.61
N THR A 116 3.35 -14.32 -2.42
CA THR A 116 2.10 -14.55 -1.67
C THR A 116 0.89 -13.92 -2.39
N VAL A 117 1.10 -12.80 -3.08
CA VAL A 117 0.10 -12.09 -3.87
C VAL A 117 0.49 -12.22 -5.36
N SER A 118 -0.50 -12.20 -6.26
CA SER A 118 -0.22 -12.21 -7.71
C SER A 118 0.67 -11.03 -8.11
N ASN A 119 1.44 -11.21 -9.18
CA ASN A 119 2.31 -10.12 -9.66
C ASN A 119 1.48 -8.92 -10.14
N GLU A 120 0.31 -9.13 -10.74
CA GLU A 120 -0.61 -8.07 -11.18
C GLU A 120 -0.89 -7.02 -10.09
N TRP A 121 -1.32 -7.46 -8.91
CA TRP A 121 -1.63 -6.53 -7.81
C TRP A 121 -0.38 -5.89 -7.20
N LEU A 122 0.74 -6.62 -7.19
CA LEU A 122 2.02 -6.07 -6.72
C LEU A 122 2.57 -5.02 -7.68
N ASP A 123 2.45 -5.26 -8.98
CA ASP A 123 2.89 -4.34 -10.01
C ASP A 123 2.00 -3.08 -10.01
N LEU A 124 0.68 -3.23 -9.82
CA LEU A 124 -0.23 -2.09 -9.61
C LEU A 124 0.14 -1.30 -8.35
N PHE A 125 0.39 -1.98 -7.22
CA PHE A 125 0.83 -1.32 -5.98
C PHE A 125 2.12 -0.53 -6.18
N GLU A 126 3.12 -1.12 -6.85
CA GLU A 126 4.39 -0.44 -7.13
C GLU A 126 4.22 0.77 -8.05
N LYS A 127 3.41 0.65 -9.12
CA LYS A 127 3.08 1.77 -10.01
C LYS A 127 2.40 2.92 -9.25
N ILE A 128 1.38 2.63 -8.45
CA ILE A 128 0.66 3.65 -7.66
C ILE A 128 1.60 4.31 -6.65
N LYS A 129 2.47 3.52 -6.00
CA LYS A 129 3.46 4.03 -5.04
C LYS A 129 4.49 4.95 -5.71
N GLU A 130 4.96 4.61 -6.90
CA GLU A 130 6.02 5.34 -7.60
C GLU A 130 5.48 6.58 -8.34
N TYR A 131 4.34 6.47 -9.02
CA TYR A 131 3.82 7.51 -9.92
C TYR A 131 2.55 8.20 -9.40
N GLY A 132 1.95 7.71 -8.32
CA GLY A 132 0.67 8.18 -7.80
C GLY A 132 -0.53 7.54 -8.52
N ALA A 133 -1.67 7.53 -7.84
CA ALA A 133 -2.90 6.89 -8.34
C ALA A 133 -3.46 7.57 -9.60
N LEU A 134 -3.39 8.91 -9.66
CA LEU A 134 -3.95 9.69 -10.78
C LEU A 134 -3.25 9.33 -12.10
N TYR A 135 -1.92 9.35 -12.13
CA TYR A 135 -1.13 9.02 -13.31
C TYR A 135 -1.27 7.55 -13.71
N THR A 136 -1.39 6.64 -12.74
CA THR A 136 -1.47 5.20 -13.00
C THR A 136 -2.82 4.80 -13.60
N LEU A 137 -3.93 5.40 -13.13
CA LEU A 137 -5.29 5.09 -13.59
C LEU A 137 -5.66 5.80 -14.90
N GLU A 138 -5.07 6.97 -15.19
CA GLU A 138 -5.27 7.68 -16.46
C GLU A 138 -4.59 6.97 -17.66
N LEU A 139 -3.55 6.17 -17.43
CA LEU A 139 -2.91 5.36 -18.48
C LEU A 139 -3.73 4.13 -18.86
N GLU A 140 -4.41 3.50 -17.90
CA GLU A 140 -5.26 2.33 -18.17
C GLU A 140 -6.53 2.71 -18.96
N GLY A 141 -7.04 3.93 -18.80
CA GLY A 141 -8.20 4.43 -19.57
C GLY A 141 -7.93 4.76 -21.04
N ASN A 142 -6.66 4.84 -21.46
CA ASN A 142 -6.26 5.14 -22.85
C ASN A 142 -5.82 3.91 -23.66
N GLU A 143 -5.76 2.72 -23.05
CA GLU A 143 -5.50 1.46 -23.78
C GLU A 143 -6.79 0.83 -24.34
N ASP A 144 -7.95 1.34 -23.95
CA ASP A 144 -9.29 0.88 -24.38
C ASP A 144 -9.97 1.78 -25.44
N GLU A 145 -9.26 2.77 -26.03
CA GLU A 145 -9.69 3.58 -27.19
C GLU A 145 -8.87 3.29 -28.47
#